data_AF-A0A0L0F534-F1
#
_entry.id   AF-A0A0L0F534-F1
#
_cell.length_a   1.000
_cell.length_b   1.000
_cell.length_c   1.000
_cell.angle_alpha   90.00
_cell.angle_beta   90.00
_cell.angle_gamma   90.00
#
_symmetry.space_group_name_H-M   'P 1'
#
loop_
_entity.id
_entity.type
_entity.pdbx_description
1 polymer ?
#
loop_
_entity_poly.entity_id
_entity_poly.type
_entity_poly.pdbx_seq_one_letter_code
_entity_poly.pdbx_strand_id
1 'polypeptide(L)' 'MDIAKVHTANQLGKTKRDQLTGKTYKRPDIKKAYVYLANQDFE' A
#
# COMPACT_ATOMS: atom_id res chain seq x y z
N MET A 1 -22.94 -1.46 5.62
CA MET A 1 -22.12 -1.11 4.44
C MET A 1 -21.15 -2.25 4.32
N ASP A 2 -21.42 -3.14 3.37
CA ASP A 2 -20.84 -4.48 3.41
C ASP A 2 -19.68 -4.56 2.41
N ILE A 3 -18.66 -5.32 2.76
CA ILE A 3 -17.47 -5.48 1.92
C ILE A 3 -17.72 -6.64 0.96
N ALA A 4 -17.74 -6.36 -0.35
CA ALA A 4 -17.91 -7.37 -1.38
C ALA A 4 -16.62 -8.14 -1.65
N LYS A 5 -15.48 -7.43 -1.67
CA LYS A 5 -14.18 -8.03 -2.01
C LYS A 5 -13.04 -7.21 -1.44
N VAL A 6 -11.93 -7.88 -1.12
CA VAL A 6 -10.66 -7.23 -0.77
C VAL A 6 -9.57 -7.78 -1.68
N HIS A 7 -8.79 -6.89 -2.30
CA HIS A 7 -7.55 -7.23 -2.99
C HIS A 7 -6.38 -6.62 -2.24
N THR A 8 -5.33 -7.40 -1.98
CA THR A 8 -4.13 -6.89 -1.30
C THR A 8 -2.90 -6.99 -2.20
N ALA A 9 -2.02 -6.01 -2.10
CA ALA A 9 -0.75 -5.99 -2.80
C ALA A 9 0.38 -5.60 -1.86
N ASN A 10 1.50 -6.33 -1.92
CA ASN A 10 2.72 -5.94 -1.23
C ASN A 10 3.47 -4.91 -2.07
N GLN A 11 3.90 -3.82 -1.46
CA GLN A 11 4.77 -2.83 -2.07
C GLN A 11 6.11 -2.83 -1.34
N LEU A 12 7.15 -3.23 -2.05
CA LEU A 12 8.51 -3.25 -1.53
C LEU A 12 9.06 -1.83 -1.42
N GLY A 13 9.67 -1.55 -0.28
CA GLY A 13 10.37 -0.31 -0.01
C GLY A 13 11.64 -0.22 -0.84
N LYS A 14 11.84 0.94 -1.48
CA LYS A 14 13.04 1.19 -2.28
C LYS A 14 14.24 1.53 -1.39
N THR A 15 15.40 1.07 -1.80
CA THR A 15 16.68 1.51 -1.26
C THR A 15 17.00 2.91 -1.77
N LYS A 16 17.42 3.81 -0.88
CA LYS A 16 17.86 5.16 -1.23
C LYS A 16 19.23 5.42 -0.58
N ARG A 17 20.08 6.11 -1.34
CA ARG A 17 21.37 6.60 -0.85
C ARG A 17 21.22 8.06 -0.45
N ASP A 18 21.69 8.38 0.74
CA ASP A 18 21.81 9.74 1.23
C ASP A 18 23.02 10.43 0.56
N GLN A 19 22.80 11.58 -0.05
CA GLN A 19 23.86 12.29 -0.78
C GLN A 19 24.85 13.01 0.16
N LEU A 20 24.42 13.40 1.35
CA LEU A 20 25.23 14.17 2.29
C LEU A 20 26.13 13.28 3.15
N THR A 21 25.61 12.11 3.56
CA THR A 21 26.27 11.18 4.47
C THR A 21 26.79 9.92 3.78
N GLY A 22 26.42 9.70 2.50
CA GLY A 22 26.79 8.52 1.72
C GLY A 22 26.12 7.22 2.17
N LYS A 23 25.35 7.25 3.26
CA LYS A 23 24.70 6.07 3.85
C LYS A 23 23.53 5.61 3.00
N THR A 24 23.29 4.30 3.01
CA THR A 24 22.18 3.67 2.31
C THR A 24 21.10 3.26 3.31
N TYR A 25 19.85 3.62 3.05
CA TYR A 25 18.71 3.22 3.86
C TYR A 25 17.62 2.58 2.98
N LYS A 26 16.92 1.58 3.53
CA LYS A 26 15.76 0.96 2.89
C LYS A 26 14.49 1.61 3.43
N ARG A 27 13.59 2.04 2.55
CA ARG A 27 12.24 2.42 2.97
C ARG A 27 11.50 1.18 3.51
N PRO A 28 10.57 1.33 4.47
CA PRO A 28 9.75 0.21 4.93
C PRO A 28 8.97 -0.43 3.78
N ASP A 29 8.82 -1.75 3.83
CA ASP A 29 7.87 -2.47 2.99
C ASP A 29 6.45 -2.20 3.52
N ILE A 30 5.47 -2.03 2.62
CA ILE A 30 4.07 -1.77 3.01
C ILE A 30 3.13 -2.77 2.35
N LYS A 31 2.03 -3.12 3.04
CA LYS A 31 0.92 -3.90 2.46
C LYS A 31 -0.24 -2.96 2.17
N LYS A 32 -0.67 -2.92 0.91
CA LYS A 32 -1.85 -2.15 0.45
C LYS A 32 -3.07 -3.06 0.40
N ALA A 33 -4.23 -2.49 0.71
CA ALA A 33 -5.53 -3.14 0.55
C ALA A 33 -6.45 -2.25 -0.29
N TYR A 34 -7.11 -2.86 -1.27
CA TYR A 34 -8.14 -2.28 -2.11
C TYR A 34 -9.46 -2.94 -1.73
N VAL A 35 -10.36 -2.16 -1.11
CA VAL A 35 -11.63 -2.65 -0.58
C VAL A 35 -12.75 -2.28 -1.56
N TYR A 36 -13.46 -3.30 -2.04
CA TYR A 36 -14.63 -3.14 -2.89
C TYR A 36 -15.87 -3.26 -2.02
N LEU A 37 -16.68 -2.21 -2.04
CA LEU A 37 -17.93 -2.13 -1.32
C LEU A 37 -19.00 -2.88 -2.12
N ALA A 38 -19.85 -3.65 -1.45
CA ALA A 38 -21.07 -4.15 -2.07
C ALA A 38 -21.92 -2.93 -2.46
N ASN A 39 -22.54 -2.96 -3.65
CA ASN A 39 -23.46 -1.92 -4.09
C ASN A 39 -24.44 -1.64 -2.94
N GLN A 40 -24.39 -0.43 -2.39
CA GLN A 40 -25.58 0.11 -1.78
C GLN A 40 -26.43 0.52 -2.96
N ASP A 41 -27.56 -0.14 -3.14
CA ASP A 41 -28.63 0.39 -3.99
C ASP A 41 -28.90 1.81 -3.49
N PHE A 42 -28.39 2.81 -4.22
CA PHE A 42 -28.83 4.19 -4.06
C PHE A 42 -30.18 4.23 -4.77
N GLU A 43 -31.24 3.85 -4.04
CA GLU A 43 -32.62 4.23 -4.37
C GLU A 43 -32.75 5.75 -4.44
#